data_AF-A0AAE8SW56-F1
#
_entry.id   AF-A0AAE8SW56-F1
#
_cell.length_a   1.000
_cell.length_b   1.000
_cell.length_c   1.000
_cell.angle_alpha   90.00
_cell.angle_beta   90.00
_cell.angle_gamma   90.00
#
_symmetry.space_group_name_H-M   'P 1'
#
loop_
_entity.id
_entity.type
_entity.pdbx_description
1 polymer ?
#
loop_
_entity_poly.entity_id
_entity_poly.type
_entity_poly.pdbx_seq_one_letter_code
_entity_poly.pdbx_strand_id
1 'polypeptide(L)'
;MLIREEPMECVEFVAPFNPRGDGYQTPGGSSTGSCVALAAYPWLDITLGSDSQYRRLLSAPTTMEAATLPYYKDALRDIKDFSNRYKEEFGKMPFFHRALRWRQEQADKMSPEERDEGWERIVTYKAWLLRTLFNGKNLIVLPIDEGKPSNREDPPPYVIQGH
;
A
#
# COMPACT_ATOMS: atom_id res chain seq x y z
N MET A 1 -1.49 -2.44 10.15
CA MET A 1 -0.70 -3.02 9.05
C MET A 1 -0.35 -1.93 8.04
N LEU A 2 0.93 -1.65 7.84
CA LEU A 2 1.40 -0.81 6.73
C LEU A 2 1.61 -1.73 5.53
N ILE A 3 0.93 -1.45 4.42
CA ILE A 3 1.20 -2.16 3.18
C ILE A 3 2.32 -1.43 2.47
N ARG A 4 3.45 -2.10 2.32
CA ARG A 4 4.52 -1.61 1.44
C ARG A 4 4.02 -1.62 0.00
N GLU A 5 4.25 -0.50 -0.67
CA GLU A 5 4.16 -0.45 -2.12
C GLU A 5 5.48 -0.95 -2.68
N GLU A 6 5.43 -1.92 -3.57
CA GLU A 6 6.61 -2.50 -4.20
C GLU A 6 6.34 -2.59 -5.71
N PRO A 7 6.81 -1.62 -6.52
CA PRO A 7 6.59 -1.62 -7.96
C PRO A 7 7.56 -2.59 -8.60
N MET A 8 7.19 -3.86 -8.47
CA MET A 8 7.88 -5.02 -9.03
C MET A 8 7.45 -5.31 -10.47
N GLU A 9 6.36 -4.68 -10.92
CA GLU A 9 5.79 -4.84 -12.25
C GLU A 9 5.42 -3.47 -12.82
N CYS A 10 5.90 -3.18 -14.02
CA CYS A 10 5.62 -1.97 -14.78
C CYS A 10 5.18 -2.36 -16.20
N VAL A 11 4.28 -1.58 -16.79
CA VAL A 11 3.70 -1.93 -18.12
C VAL A 11 4.62 -1.52 -19.26
N GLU A 12 5.18 -0.31 -19.20
CA GLU A 12 5.94 0.30 -20.31
C GLU A 12 7.46 0.24 -20.11
N PHE A 13 7.91 -0.01 -18.88
CA PHE A 13 9.32 0.03 -18.49
C PHE A 13 9.68 -1.22 -17.69
N VAL A 14 10.97 -1.50 -17.58
CA VAL A 14 11.46 -2.50 -16.63
C VAL A 14 11.37 -1.89 -15.23
N ALA A 15 10.77 -2.62 -14.29
CA ALA A 15 10.73 -2.21 -12.89
C ALA A 15 12.16 -1.96 -12.38
N PRO A 16 12.44 -0.80 -11.76
CA PRO A 16 13.79 -0.42 -11.38
C PRO A 16 14.41 -1.42 -10.39
N PHE A 17 15.72 -1.58 -10.44
CA PHE A 17 16.48 -2.40 -9.50
C PHE A 17 17.02 -1.53 -8.36
N ASN A 18 16.99 -2.03 -7.13
CA ASN A 18 17.66 -1.36 -6.03
C ASN A 18 19.18 -1.52 -6.22
N PRO A 19 19.96 -0.45 -6.45
CA PRO A 19 21.39 -0.58 -6.73
C PRO A 19 22.23 -0.87 -5.48
N ARG A 20 21.61 -0.92 -4.29
CA ARG A 20 22.28 -1.20 -3.02
C ARG A 20 22.27 -2.70 -2.70
N GLY A 21 23.22 -3.11 -1.85
CA GLY A 21 23.32 -4.49 -1.40
C GLY A 21 23.75 -5.43 -2.54
N ASP A 22 23.03 -6.53 -2.69
CA ASP A 22 23.23 -7.56 -3.73
C ASP A 22 22.48 -7.25 -5.04
N GLY A 23 21.80 -6.11 -5.13
CA GLY A 23 20.98 -5.73 -6.29
C GLY A 23 19.61 -6.41 -6.34
N TYR A 24 19.30 -7.30 -5.38
CA TYR A 24 18.10 -8.13 -5.37
C TYR A 24 17.07 -7.69 -4.32
N GLN A 25 17.36 -6.61 -3.60
CA GLN A 25 16.39 -5.97 -2.72
C GLN A 25 15.29 -5.26 -3.51
N THR A 26 14.09 -5.22 -2.96
CA THR A 26 13.02 -4.40 -3.52
C THR A 26 13.37 -2.92 -3.34
N PRO A 27 13.05 -2.07 -4.33
CA PRO A 27 13.39 -0.64 -4.26
C PRO A 27 12.39 0.21 -3.45
N GLY A 28 11.23 -0.34 -3.05
CA GLY A 28 10.21 0.36 -2.27
C GLY A 28 9.49 1.48 -3.03
N GLY A 29 8.20 1.68 -2.77
CA GLY A 29 7.35 2.75 -3.31
C GLY A 29 7.06 3.86 -2.30
N SER A 30 6.37 4.94 -2.67
CA SER A 30 5.67 5.19 -3.96
C SER A 30 6.56 5.81 -5.06
N SER A 31 7.69 6.42 -4.68
CA SER A 31 8.58 7.18 -5.58
C SER A 31 9.83 6.42 -6.00
N THR A 32 9.65 5.17 -6.42
CA THR A 32 10.74 4.21 -6.63
C THR A 32 11.74 4.65 -7.69
N GLY A 33 11.27 5.11 -8.85
CA GLY A 33 12.14 5.51 -9.96
C GLY A 33 13.09 6.63 -9.56
N SER A 34 12.58 7.62 -8.82
CA SER A 34 13.35 8.75 -8.30
C SER A 34 14.43 8.30 -7.32
N CYS A 35 14.05 7.49 -6.32
CA CYS A 35 15.01 6.98 -5.33
C CYS A 35 16.10 6.10 -5.96
N VAL A 36 15.75 5.24 -6.91
CA VAL A 36 16.71 4.38 -7.60
C VAL A 36 17.64 5.18 -8.49
N ALA A 37 17.13 6.16 -9.25
CA ALA A 37 17.96 7.01 -10.09
C ALA A 37 19.02 7.77 -9.28
N LEU A 38 18.61 8.38 -8.17
CA LEU A 38 19.51 9.10 -7.26
C LEU A 38 20.59 8.18 -6.69
N ALA A 39 20.24 6.93 -6.35
CA ALA A 39 21.18 5.97 -5.79
C ALA A 39 22.13 5.37 -6.85
N ALA A 40 21.73 5.31 -8.12
CA ALA A 40 22.48 4.65 -9.19
C ALA A 40 23.39 5.61 -9.97
N TYR A 41 23.04 6.89 -10.09
CA TYR A 41 23.73 7.86 -10.93
C TYR A 41 24.48 8.90 -10.10
N PRO A 42 25.82 8.82 -9.97
CA PRO A 42 26.60 9.76 -9.15
C PRO A 42 26.53 11.23 -9.61
N TRP A 43 26.10 11.47 -10.85
CA TRP A 43 25.94 12.82 -11.42
C TRP A 43 24.59 13.46 -11.08
N LEU A 44 23.66 12.70 -10.47
CA LEU A 44 22.33 13.19 -10.11
C LEU A 44 22.32 13.55 -8.62
N ASP A 45 22.18 14.84 -8.32
CA ASP A 45 22.19 15.33 -6.92
C ASP A 45 20.80 15.35 -6.27
N ILE A 46 19.74 15.50 -7.07
CA ILE A 46 18.36 15.72 -6.59
C ILE A 46 17.36 14.97 -7.49
N THR A 47 16.34 14.38 -6.87
CA THR A 47 15.17 13.82 -7.55
C THR A 47 13.88 14.24 -6.86
N LEU A 48 12.77 14.28 -7.61
CA LEU A 48 11.44 14.60 -7.09
C LEU A 48 10.59 13.34 -6.97
N GLY A 49 9.80 13.24 -5.89
CA GLY A 49 8.87 12.15 -5.65
C GLY A 49 7.51 12.68 -5.20
N SER A 50 6.45 11.95 -5.55
CA SER A 50 5.08 12.23 -5.09
C SER A 50 4.63 11.10 -4.17
N ASP A 51 3.93 11.45 -3.11
CA ASP A 51 3.29 10.47 -2.22
C ASP A 51 1.81 10.80 -2.03
N SER A 52 0.96 9.83 -2.30
CA SER A 52 -0.49 9.95 -2.20
C SER A 52 -0.97 8.99 -1.13
N GLN A 53 -1.01 9.43 0.13
CA GLN A 53 -1.54 8.62 1.23
C GLN A 53 -2.89 9.17 1.68
N TYR A 54 -3.98 8.47 1.35
CA TYR A 54 -5.24 8.69 2.04
C TYR A 54 -5.29 7.78 3.28
N ARG A 55 -5.20 8.41 4.46
CA ARG A 55 -5.61 7.87 5.77
C ARG A 55 -4.85 6.63 6.28
N ARG A 56 -3.51 6.71 6.40
CA ARG A 56 -2.67 5.69 7.09
C ARG A 56 -2.64 5.79 8.62
N LEU A 57 -3.67 6.36 9.24
CA LEU A 57 -3.74 6.36 10.70
C LEU A 57 -4.17 4.96 11.16
N LEU A 58 -3.29 4.31 11.92
CA LEU A 58 -3.47 3.17 12.83
C LEU A 58 -2.93 1.82 12.32
N SER A 59 -1.94 1.29 13.06
CA SER A 59 -1.18 0.08 12.74
C SER A 59 -1.66 -1.19 13.47
N ALA A 60 -2.76 -1.16 14.22
CA ALA A 60 -3.23 -2.29 15.05
C ALA A 60 -3.77 -3.49 14.24
N PRO A 61 -3.77 -4.72 14.79
CA PRO A 61 -4.37 -5.90 14.15
C PRO A 61 -5.87 -5.70 13.84
N THR A 62 -6.60 -5.05 14.75
CA THR A 62 -8.03 -4.72 14.60
C THR A 62 -8.33 -3.72 13.48
N THR A 63 -7.32 -3.03 12.95
CA THR A 63 -7.46 -2.09 11.83
C THR A 63 -7.31 -2.71 10.44
N MET A 64 -6.89 -3.98 10.33
CA MET A 64 -6.90 -4.65 9.03
C MET A 64 -8.35 -4.86 8.56
N GLU A 65 -9.17 -5.47 9.41
CA GLU A 65 -10.60 -5.67 9.16
C GLU A 65 -11.37 -4.35 9.17
N ALA A 66 -11.07 -3.46 10.12
CA ALA A 66 -11.85 -2.23 10.24
C ALA A 66 -11.48 -1.15 9.20
N ALA A 67 -10.26 -1.13 8.64
CA ALA A 67 -9.81 -0.02 7.80
C ALA A 67 -9.27 -0.47 6.44
N THR A 68 -8.39 -1.46 6.44
CA THR A 68 -7.61 -1.83 5.25
C THR A 68 -8.47 -2.53 4.20
N LEU A 69 -9.24 -3.55 4.60
CA LEU A 69 -10.11 -4.29 3.70
C LEU A 69 -11.28 -3.44 3.18
N PRO A 70 -11.96 -2.62 4.02
CA PRO A 70 -12.96 -1.65 3.55
C PRO A 70 -12.40 -0.70 2.50
N TYR A 71 -11.18 -0.21 2.72
CA TYR A 71 -10.48 0.65 1.77
C TYR A 71 -10.18 -0.07 0.44
N TYR A 72 -9.68 -1.31 0.47
CA TYR A 72 -9.46 -2.08 -0.76
C TYR A 72 -10.75 -2.27 -1.55
N LYS A 73 -11.84 -2.59 -0.86
CA LYS A 73 -13.15 -2.80 -1.48
C LYS A 73 -13.67 -1.53 -2.15
N ASP A 74 -13.54 -0.38 -1.49
CA ASP A 74 -13.92 0.91 -2.07
C ASP A 74 -13.01 1.29 -3.24
N ALA A 75 -11.69 1.14 -3.12
CA ALA A 75 -10.73 1.45 -4.19
C ALA A 75 -10.95 0.57 -5.44
N LEU A 76 -11.29 -0.71 -5.25
CA LEU A 76 -11.60 -1.63 -6.33
C LEU A 76 -12.96 -1.31 -6.99
N ARG A 77 -13.93 -0.81 -6.21
CA ARG A 77 -15.19 -0.31 -6.75
C ARG A 77 -14.94 0.87 -7.69
N ASP A 78 -14.06 1.80 -7.31
CA ASP A 78 -13.79 3.01 -8.09
C ASP A 78 -13.15 2.70 -9.47
N ILE A 79 -12.39 1.61 -9.58
CA ILE A 79 -11.79 1.17 -10.86
C ILE A 79 -12.66 0.16 -11.64
N LYS A 80 -13.79 -0.28 -11.08
CA LYS A 80 -14.63 -1.34 -11.67
C LYS A 80 -15.21 -0.92 -13.02
N ASP A 81 -15.72 0.31 -13.11
CA ASP A 81 -16.31 0.83 -14.34
C ASP A 81 -15.28 0.98 -15.46
N PHE A 82 -14.06 1.40 -15.13
CA PHE A 82 -12.94 1.39 -16.07
C PHE A 82 -12.64 -0.03 -16.56
N SER A 83 -12.55 -0.99 -15.62
CA SER A 83 -12.19 -2.37 -15.93
C SER A 83 -13.22 -3.06 -16.84
N ASN A 84 -14.51 -2.81 -16.60
CA ASN A 84 -15.59 -3.33 -17.42
C ASN A 84 -15.54 -2.76 -18.84
N ARG A 85 -15.43 -1.43 -18.98
CA ARG A 85 -15.33 -0.78 -20.30
C ARG A 85 -14.10 -1.24 -21.08
N TYR A 86 -12.95 -1.37 -20.41
CA TYR A 86 -11.73 -1.88 -21.03
C TYR A 86 -11.94 -3.31 -21.56
N LYS A 87 -12.64 -4.17 -20.81
CA LYS A 87 -12.97 -5.53 -21.24
C LYS A 87 -13.92 -5.55 -22.43
N GLU A 88 -14.93 -4.67 -22.45
CA GLU A 88 -15.86 -4.53 -23.57
C GLU A 88 -15.14 -4.08 -24.85
N GLU A 89 -14.22 -3.12 -24.73
CA GLU A 89 -13.49 -2.54 -25.88
C GLU A 89 -12.39 -3.46 -26.41
N PHE A 90 -11.60 -4.08 -25.53
CA PHE A 90 -10.39 -4.82 -25.92
C PHE A 90 -10.51 -6.35 -25.76
N GLY A 91 -11.66 -6.85 -25.28
CA GLY A 91 -11.91 -8.30 -25.09
C GLY A 91 -11.08 -8.96 -23.99
N LYS A 92 -10.34 -8.18 -23.19
CA LYS A 92 -9.46 -8.67 -22.11
C LYS A 92 -9.48 -7.71 -20.92
N MET A 93 -9.12 -8.20 -19.73
CA MET A 93 -8.99 -7.34 -18.55
C MET A 93 -7.80 -6.38 -18.67
N PRO A 94 -7.85 -5.19 -18.04
CA PRO A 94 -6.67 -4.33 -17.92
C PRO A 94 -5.58 -5.04 -17.12
N PHE A 95 -4.33 -4.64 -17.34
CA PHE A 95 -3.23 -5.16 -16.55
C PHE A 95 -3.34 -4.67 -15.10
N PHE A 96 -3.48 -5.60 -14.16
CA PHE A 96 -3.36 -5.34 -12.73
C PHE A 96 -2.08 -5.95 -12.21
N HIS A 97 -1.23 -5.16 -11.57
CA HIS A 97 -0.04 -5.69 -10.89
C HIS A 97 -0.44 -6.65 -9.74
N ARG A 98 0.49 -7.52 -9.35
CA ARG A 98 0.32 -8.63 -8.39
C ARG A 98 -0.27 -8.17 -7.07
N ALA A 99 0.19 -7.04 -6.54
CA ALA A 99 -0.35 -6.52 -5.28
C ALA A 99 -1.81 -6.09 -5.42
N LEU A 100 -2.24 -5.48 -6.54
CA LEU A 100 -3.65 -5.15 -6.77
C LEU A 100 -4.52 -6.41 -6.93
N ARG A 101 -4.03 -7.45 -7.62
CA ARG A 101 -4.72 -8.75 -7.69
C ARG A 101 -4.90 -9.37 -6.31
N TRP A 102 -3.87 -9.35 -5.48
CA TRP A 102 -3.96 -9.82 -4.09
C TRP A 102 -4.94 -8.97 -3.25
N ARG A 103 -4.93 -7.65 -3.41
CA ARG A 103 -5.92 -6.76 -2.74
C ARG A 103 -7.35 -7.12 -3.14
N GLN A 104 -7.56 -7.45 -4.41
CA GLN A 104 -8.83 -7.93 -4.92
C GLN A 104 -9.23 -9.25 -4.25
N GLU A 105 -8.34 -10.24 -4.20
CA GLU A 105 -8.59 -11.51 -3.51
C GLU A 105 -8.93 -11.33 -2.02
N GLN A 106 -8.34 -10.33 -1.34
CA GLN A 106 -8.71 -10.05 0.06
C GLN A 106 -10.03 -9.28 0.17
N ALA A 107 -10.28 -8.31 -0.70
CA ALA A 107 -11.50 -7.53 -0.70
C ALA A 107 -12.74 -8.37 -1.04
N ASP A 108 -12.60 -9.37 -1.91
CA ASP A 108 -13.67 -10.29 -2.30
C ASP A 108 -14.13 -11.20 -1.15
N LYS A 109 -13.30 -11.37 -0.11
CA LYS A 109 -13.67 -12.15 1.10
C LYS A 109 -14.57 -11.37 2.06
N MET A 110 -14.61 -10.05 1.97
CA MET A 110 -15.34 -9.18 2.88
C MET A 110 -16.76 -8.92 2.37
N SER A 111 -17.77 -9.01 3.22
CA SER A 111 -19.15 -8.65 2.90
C SER A 111 -19.36 -7.13 2.87
N PRO A 112 -20.44 -6.60 2.25
CA PRO A 112 -20.77 -5.18 2.34
C PRO A 112 -21.03 -4.71 3.77
N GLU A 113 -21.68 -5.54 4.58
CA GLU A 113 -22.01 -5.24 5.98
C GLU A 113 -20.75 -5.16 6.84
N GLU A 114 -19.81 -6.11 6.66
CA GLU A 114 -18.50 -6.09 7.34
C GLU A 114 -17.67 -4.86 6.93
N ARG A 115 -17.79 -4.40 5.68
CA ARG A 115 -17.16 -3.17 5.21
C ARG A 115 -17.71 -1.95 5.93
N ASP A 116 -19.04 -1.86 6.08
CA ASP A 116 -19.70 -0.72 6.72
C ASP A 116 -19.40 -0.67 8.21
N GLU A 117 -19.46 -1.81 8.91
CA GLU A 117 -19.04 -1.94 10.31
C GLU A 117 -17.59 -1.49 10.50
N GLY A 118 -16.69 -1.88 9.59
CA GLY A 118 -15.30 -1.44 9.63
C GLY A 118 -15.16 0.08 9.64
N TRP A 119 -15.88 0.77 8.75
CA TRP A 119 -15.86 2.24 8.70
C TRP A 119 -16.42 2.89 9.98
N GLU A 120 -17.48 2.34 10.56
CA GLU A 120 -18.02 2.81 11.85
C GLU A 120 -16.98 2.67 12.97
N ARG A 121 -16.27 1.54 13.00
CA ARG A 121 -15.17 1.30 13.95
C ARG A 121 -14.04 2.31 13.79
N ILE A 122 -13.64 2.66 12.56
CA ILE A 122 -12.62 3.71 12.34
C ILE A 122 -13.07 5.05 12.92
N VAL A 123 -14.32 5.44 12.70
CA VAL A 123 -14.85 6.72 13.23
C VAL A 123 -14.78 6.71 14.75
N THR A 124 -15.21 5.60 15.37
CA THR A 124 -15.16 5.41 16.83
C THR A 124 -13.73 5.46 17.36
N TYR A 125 -12.80 4.72 16.75
CA TYR A 125 -11.40 4.69 17.16
C TYR A 125 -10.73 6.05 16.98
N LYS A 126 -11.01 6.76 15.88
CA LYS A 126 -10.51 8.13 15.66
C LYS A 126 -10.98 9.06 16.78
N ALA A 127 -12.27 9.03 17.11
CA ALA A 127 -12.83 9.87 18.18
C ALA A 127 -12.18 9.56 19.53
N TRP A 128 -12.05 8.27 19.86
CA TRP A 128 -11.39 7.83 21.10
C TRP A 128 -9.92 8.25 21.16
N LEU A 129 -9.16 8.05 20.08
CA LEU A 129 -7.75 8.39 19.98
C LEU A 129 -7.52 9.89 20.17
N LEU A 130 -8.31 10.72 19.47
CA LEU A 130 -8.23 12.16 19.59
C LEU A 130 -8.56 12.65 21.00
N ARG A 131 -9.59 12.08 21.62
CA ARG A 131 -10.00 12.43 22.99
C ARG A 131 -9.01 11.99 24.06
N THR A 132 -8.38 10.82 23.87
CA THR A 132 -7.62 10.15 24.93
C THR A 132 -6.12 10.42 24.82
N LEU A 133 -5.57 10.31 23.61
CA LEU A 133 -4.13 10.38 23.37
C LEU A 133 -3.69 11.72 22.77
N PHE A 134 -4.59 12.53 22.20
CA PHE A 134 -4.23 13.82 21.59
C PHE A 134 -4.87 15.03 22.29
N ASN A 135 -5.27 14.88 23.55
CA ASN A 135 -5.80 15.97 24.38
C ASN A 135 -4.72 16.87 25.03
N GLY A 136 -3.48 16.77 24.56
CA GLY A 136 -2.32 17.47 25.11
C GLY A 136 -1.11 17.39 24.18
N LYS A 137 0.08 17.71 24.69
CA LYS A 137 1.34 17.60 23.93
C LYS A 137 1.88 16.18 24.02
N ASN A 138 1.32 15.26 23.24
CA ASN A 138 1.71 13.86 23.23
C ASN A 138 2.48 13.53 21.95
N LEU A 139 3.58 12.79 22.09
CA LEU A 139 4.35 12.23 20.98
C LEU A 139 4.05 10.74 20.90
N ILE A 140 3.60 10.26 19.75
CA ILE A 140 3.42 8.82 19.50
C ILE A 140 4.51 8.36 18.55
N VAL A 141 5.31 7.39 19.01
CA VAL A 141 6.27 6.69 18.16
C VAL A 141 5.60 5.42 17.64
N LEU A 142 5.36 5.37 16.33
CA LEU A 142 4.82 4.20 15.66
C LEU A 142 5.93 3.56 14.84
N PRO A 143 6.39 2.33 15.17
CA PRO A 143 7.28 1.61 14.29
C PRO A 143 6.54 1.35 12.96
N ILE A 144 7.13 1.82 11.88
CA ILE A 144 6.58 1.68 10.51
C ILE A 144 6.93 0.29 9.95
N ASP A 145 8.04 -0.30 10.41
CA ASP A 145 8.60 -1.51 9.86
C ASP A 145 9.51 -2.23 10.89
N GLU A 146 9.75 -3.53 10.69
CA GLU A 146 10.78 -4.28 11.41
C GLU A 146 12.21 -3.93 10.97
N GLY A 147 12.35 -3.18 9.86
CA GLY A 147 13.65 -2.72 9.35
C GLY A 147 14.45 -3.82 8.66
N LYS A 148 13.81 -4.92 8.27
CA LYS A 148 14.44 -5.99 7.50
C LYS A 148 14.40 -5.66 5.99
N PRO A 149 15.46 -6.00 5.23
CA PRO A 149 15.43 -5.89 3.77
C PRO A 149 14.34 -6.79 3.20
N SER A 150 13.63 -6.31 2.18
CA SER A 150 12.69 -7.12 1.40
C SER A 150 13.39 -7.54 0.10
N ASN A 151 13.23 -8.80 -0.29
CA ASN A 151 13.85 -9.33 -1.49
C ASN A 151 12.81 -9.45 -2.62
N ARG A 152 13.25 -9.25 -3.86
CA ARG A 152 12.44 -9.41 -5.07
C ARG A 152 11.89 -10.83 -5.24
N GLU A 153 12.56 -11.84 -4.69
CA GLU A 153 12.16 -13.25 -4.70
C GLU A 153 11.04 -13.59 -3.71
N ASP A 154 10.76 -12.69 -2.76
CA ASP A 154 9.70 -12.81 -1.77
C ASP A 154 8.53 -11.90 -2.16
N PRO A 155 7.80 -12.17 -3.26
CA PRO A 155 6.79 -11.26 -3.77
C PRO A 155 5.66 -11.03 -2.76
N PRO A 156 4.95 -9.89 -2.85
CA PRO A 156 3.86 -9.56 -1.93
C PRO A 156 2.80 -10.68 -1.86
N PRO A 157 2.12 -10.83 -0.71
CA PRO A 157 1.99 -9.80 0.33
C PRO A 157 3.10 -9.79 1.38
N TYR A 158 3.73 -8.62 1.56
CA TYR A 158 4.55 -8.32 2.73
C TYR A 158 3.62 -8.00 3.90
N VAL A 159 3.03 -9.04 4.49
CA VAL A 159 2.26 -8.88 5.72
C VAL A 159 3.28 -8.68 6.84
N ILE A 160 3.35 -7.47 7.41
CA ILE A 160 3.97 -7.31 8.73
C ILE A 160 3.08 -8.12 9.69
N GLN A 161 3.48 -9.35 10.00
CA GLN A 161 2.88 -10.14 11.05
C GLN A 161 3.22 -9.42 12.36
N GLY A 162 2.27 -8.67 12.91
CA GLY A 162 2.42 -8.14 14.26
C GLY A 162 2.52 -9.31 15.22
N HIS A 163 3.69 -9.50 15.82
CA HIS A 163 3.84 -10.25 17.06
C HIS A 163 3.27 -9.44 18.23
#